data_AF-A0A4R0W086-F1
#
_entry.id   AF-A0A4R0W086-F1
#
_cell.length_a   1.000
_cell.length_b   1.000
_cell.length_c   1.000
_cell.angle_alpha   90.00
_cell.angle_beta   90.00
_cell.angle_gamma   90.00
#
_symmetry.space_group_name_H-M   'P 1'
#
loop_
_entity.id
_entity.type
_entity.pdbx_description
1 polymer ?
#
loop_
_entity_poly.entity_id
_entity_poly.type
_entity_poly.pdbx_seq_one_letter_code
_entity_poly.pdbx_strand_id
1 'polypeptide(L)'
;MEGGQAIAEIILGEVNPSGRLPITFPCHAGQLPVYYNQIRGQHGNRYADLTQDPAFAFGEGEGYTTFAYGEPTIVGGASNADGTFAQTDTVHAEIALTNTGRRAGTEVVQAYVGDVVTSYSWADRELKAFRRVTLEPGETATVVFDIPVCDCTIADADANRIVEPGEFELLIGHSSRRDDLKRTTFTVA
;
A
#
# COMPACT_ATOMS: atom_id res chain seq x y z
N MET A 1 21.86 19.04 -15.30
CA MET A 1 21.01 17.86 -15.65
C MET A 1 21.68 16.68 -14.98
N GLU A 2 21.14 16.20 -13.85
CA GLU A 2 21.90 15.34 -12.91
C GLU A 2 21.55 13.84 -12.99
N GLY A 3 20.82 13.41 -14.02
CA GLY A 3 20.35 12.01 -14.11
C GLY A 3 21.48 10.98 -14.21
N GLY A 4 22.50 11.25 -15.03
CA GLY A 4 23.66 10.37 -15.17
C GLY A 4 24.50 10.28 -13.90
N GLN A 5 24.60 11.39 -13.15
CA GLN A 5 25.27 11.41 -11.85
C GLN A 5 24.53 10.53 -10.84
N ALA A 6 23.21 10.71 -10.68
CA ALA A 6 22.43 9.90 -9.75
C ALA A 6 22.50 8.39 -10.06
N ILE A 7 22.48 8.02 -11.35
CA ILE A 7 22.64 6.61 -11.78
C ILE A 7 24.03 6.09 -11.38
N ALA A 8 25.09 6.86 -11.65
CA ALA A 8 26.45 6.47 -11.30
C ALA A 8 26.63 6.31 -9.78
N GLU A 9 26.15 7.27 -8.99
CA GLU A 9 26.20 7.25 -7.52
C GLU A 9 25.47 6.04 -6.93
N ILE A 10 24.31 5.67 -7.49
CA ILE A 10 23.59 4.44 -7.10
C ILE A 10 24.43 3.22 -7.45
N ILE A 11 24.87 3.06 -8.70
CA ILE A 11 25.65 1.89 -9.15
C ILE A 11 26.95 1.72 -8.33
N LEU A 12 27.61 2.82 -7.97
CA LEU A 12 28.83 2.83 -7.17
C LEU A 12 28.56 2.68 -5.66
N GLY A 13 27.30 2.68 -5.24
CA GLY A 13 26.89 2.52 -3.85
C GLY A 13 27.16 3.74 -2.98
N GLU A 14 27.39 4.90 -3.59
CA GLU A 14 27.54 6.21 -2.93
C GLU A 14 26.19 6.73 -2.42
N VAL A 15 25.11 6.42 -3.15
CA VAL A 15 23.73 6.74 -2.77
C VAL A 15 22.90 5.46 -2.71
N ASN A 16 22.13 5.30 -1.63
CA ASN A 16 21.18 4.20 -1.51
C ASN A 16 19.91 4.51 -2.33
N PRO A 17 19.50 3.65 -3.29
CA PRO A 17 18.27 3.88 -4.04
C PRO A 17 17.05 3.83 -3.12
N SER A 18 16.11 4.75 -3.34
CA SER A 18 14.88 4.88 -2.54
C SER A 18 13.65 5.18 -3.39
N GLY A 19 13.73 4.84 -4.68
CA GLY A 19 12.60 4.90 -5.60
C GLY A 19 11.67 3.72 -5.42
N ARG A 20 10.37 3.94 -5.64
CA ARG A 20 9.34 2.91 -5.80
C ARG A 20 8.55 3.17 -7.07
N LEU A 21 8.03 2.12 -7.69
CA LEU A 21 7.33 2.20 -8.96
C LEU A 21 5.95 2.87 -8.80
N PRO A 22 5.67 3.99 -9.49
CA PRO A 22 4.34 4.59 -9.53
C PRO A 22 3.43 3.94 -10.59
N ILE A 23 3.89 2.86 -11.25
CA ILE A 23 3.18 2.14 -12.31
C ILE A 23 3.61 0.67 -12.33
N THR A 24 2.68 -0.23 -12.65
CA THR A 24 2.99 -1.66 -12.85
C THR A 24 3.62 -1.90 -14.23
N PHE A 25 4.64 -2.74 -14.29
CA PHE A 25 5.27 -3.18 -15.53
C PHE A 25 4.70 -4.54 -15.99
N PRO A 26 4.09 -4.62 -17.18
CA PRO A 26 3.60 -5.88 -17.73
C PRO A 26 4.75 -6.77 -18.22
N CYS A 27 4.56 -8.09 -18.17
CA CYS A 27 5.44 -9.07 -18.82
C CYS A 27 5.26 -9.07 -20.35
N HIS A 28 4.04 -8.79 -20.82
CA HIS A 28 3.67 -8.77 -22.22
C HIS A 28 2.47 -7.85 -22.47
N ALA A 29 2.34 -7.29 -23.67
CA ALA A 29 1.21 -6.41 -24.02
C ALA A 29 -0.16 -7.10 -23.90
N GLY A 30 -0.21 -8.42 -24.12
CA GLY A 30 -1.42 -9.23 -23.95
C GLY A 30 -1.86 -9.42 -22.49
N GLN A 31 -1.06 -9.00 -21.51
CA GLN A 31 -1.43 -9.04 -20.09
C GLN A 31 -2.32 -7.85 -19.69
N LEU A 32 -2.37 -6.80 -20.51
CA LEU A 32 -3.07 -5.56 -20.19
C LEU A 32 -4.58 -5.78 -19.95
N PRO A 33 -5.19 -5.07 -18.98
CA PRO A 33 -4.58 -4.10 -18.08
C PRO A 33 -3.80 -4.73 -16.90
N VAL A 34 -2.80 -4.02 -16.37
CA VAL A 34 -1.95 -4.49 -15.24
C VAL A 34 -1.91 -3.54 -14.04
N TYR A 35 -2.76 -2.51 -13.98
CA TYR A 35 -2.82 -1.66 -12.78
C TYR A 35 -3.18 -2.48 -11.53
N TYR A 36 -2.64 -2.14 -10.35
CA TYR A 36 -2.74 -3.01 -9.16
C TYR A 36 -4.18 -3.12 -8.60
N ASN A 37 -5.00 -2.09 -8.78
CA ASN A 37 -6.37 -2.00 -8.29
C ASN A 37 -7.37 -2.61 -9.29
N GLN A 38 -7.18 -3.89 -9.60
CA GLN A 38 -8.08 -4.66 -10.46
C GLN A 38 -9.45 -4.83 -9.81
N ILE A 39 -10.51 -4.79 -10.61
CA ILE A 39 -11.88 -5.03 -10.14
C ILE A 39 -12.08 -6.52 -9.87
N ARG A 40 -12.69 -6.86 -8.73
CA ARG A 40 -12.99 -8.25 -8.34
C ARG A 40 -13.97 -8.90 -9.32
N GLY A 41 -13.93 -10.24 -9.42
CA GLY A 41 -14.95 -11.04 -10.14
C GLY A 41 -14.43 -11.92 -11.29
N GLN A 42 -13.12 -11.96 -11.53
CA GLN A 42 -12.55 -12.84 -12.55
C GLN A 42 -12.69 -14.33 -12.17
N HIS A 43 -13.07 -15.16 -13.14
CA HIS A 43 -13.03 -16.62 -13.00
C HIS A 43 -11.65 -17.16 -13.38
N GLY A 44 -10.87 -17.56 -12.37
CA GLY A 44 -9.46 -17.94 -12.54
C GLY A 44 -8.53 -16.73 -12.41
N ASN A 45 -7.22 -16.98 -12.45
CA ASN A 45 -6.17 -15.99 -12.16
C ASN A 45 -4.97 -16.10 -13.12
N ARG A 46 -5.16 -16.70 -14.29
CA ARG A 46 -4.12 -16.92 -15.29
C ARG A 46 -4.73 -17.01 -16.68
N TYR A 47 -3.95 -16.61 -17.67
CA TYR A 47 -4.20 -17.02 -19.05
C TYR A 47 -3.77 -18.49 -19.22
N ALA A 48 -4.19 -19.11 -20.32
CA ALA A 48 -3.78 -20.49 -20.62
C ALA A 48 -2.26 -20.59 -20.84
N ASP A 49 -1.68 -19.54 -21.43
CA ASP A 49 -0.30 -19.43 -21.91
C ASP A 49 0.55 -18.38 -21.18
N LEU A 50 -0.05 -17.59 -20.26
CA LEU A 50 0.64 -16.51 -19.55
C LEU A 50 0.15 -16.39 -18.09
N THR A 51 1.08 -16.11 -17.16
CA THR A 51 0.73 -15.71 -15.79
C THR A 51 0.08 -14.33 -15.76
N GLN A 52 -0.75 -14.05 -14.76
CA GLN A 52 -1.20 -12.68 -14.50
C GLN A 52 -0.26 -11.89 -13.57
N ASP A 53 0.75 -12.54 -13.00
CA ASP A 53 1.79 -11.87 -12.24
C ASP A 53 2.55 -10.84 -13.11
N PRO A 54 2.58 -9.55 -12.76
CA PRO A 54 3.32 -8.56 -13.53
C PRO A 54 4.83 -8.73 -13.34
N ALA A 55 5.61 -8.18 -14.26
CA ALA A 55 7.07 -8.20 -14.17
C ALA A 55 7.54 -7.44 -12.92
N PHE A 56 6.95 -6.26 -12.69
CA PHE A 56 7.14 -5.48 -11.46
C PHE A 56 5.82 -4.81 -11.07
N ALA A 57 5.32 -5.06 -9.87
CA ALA A 57 4.08 -4.48 -9.37
C ALA A 57 4.24 -3.01 -8.97
N PHE A 58 3.11 -2.29 -8.92
CA PHE A 58 3.06 -0.96 -8.34
C PHE A 58 3.63 -0.96 -6.92
N GLY A 59 4.41 0.06 -6.58
CA GLY A 59 5.01 0.23 -5.27
C GLY A 59 6.28 -0.57 -5.03
N GLU A 60 6.70 -1.46 -5.94
CA GLU A 60 7.97 -2.19 -5.80
C GLU A 60 9.18 -1.26 -5.98
N GLY A 61 10.28 -1.63 -5.35
CA GLY A 61 11.59 -1.03 -5.57
C GLY A 61 12.53 -1.35 -4.42
N GLU A 62 13.79 -1.62 -4.74
CA GLU A 62 14.75 -2.10 -3.76
C GLU A 62 15.64 -1.00 -3.20
N GLY A 63 16.33 -1.32 -2.09
CA GLY A 63 17.39 -0.54 -1.49
C GLY A 63 18.66 -1.36 -1.26
N TYR A 64 19.70 -0.74 -0.74
CA TYR A 64 20.95 -1.39 -0.31
C TYR A 64 20.97 -1.77 1.17
N THR A 65 19.79 -1.77 1.81
CA THR A 65 19.58 -2.27 3.17
C THR A 65 18.28 -3.06 3.21
N THR A 66 18.01 -3.75 4.33
CA THR A 66 16.80 -4.55 4.53
C THR A 66 15.92 -3.93 5.61
N PHE A 67 14.61 -4.06 5.46
CA PHE A 67 13.64 -3.59 6.44
C PHE A 67 12.77 -4.74 6.94
N ALA A 68 12.39 -4.68 8.21
CA ALA A 68 11.40 -5.57 8.81
C ALA A 68 10.21 -4.73 9.28
N TYR A 69 9.00 -5.19 8.92
CA TYR A 69 7.74 -4.61 9.36
C TYR A 69 7.21 -5.37 10.57
N GLY A 70 6.71 -4.63 11.56
CA GLY A 70 5.85 -5.16 12.61
C GLY A 70 4.43 -5.46 12.09
N GLU A 71 3.50 -5.68 13.02
CA GLU A 71 2.07 -5.79 12.67
C GLU A 71 1.38 -4.44 12.83
N PRO A 72 0.50 -4.03 11.89
CA PRO A 72 -0.22 -2.77 11.96
C PRO A 72 -1.32 -2.83 13.01
N THR A 73 -1.48 -1.73 13.75
CA THR A 73 -2.50 -1.58 14.79
C THR A 73 -3.33 -0.34 14.55
N ILE A 74 -4.64 -0.43 14.78
CA ILE A 74 -5.52 0.74 14.87
C ILE A 74 -5.42 1.26 16.30
N VAL A 75 -4.96 2.49 16.48
CA VAL A 75 -4.69 3.08 17.79
C VAL A 75 -5.77 4.07 18.24
N GLY A 76 -6.68 4.47 17.36
CA GLY A 76 -7.84 5.27 17.73
C GLY A 76 -8.53 5.97 16.56
N GLY A 77 -9.36 6.96 16.93
CA GLY A 77 -10.05 7.86 16.00
C GLY A 77 -11.53 7.56 15.79
N ALA A 78 -12.01 6.41 16.27
CA ALA A 78 -13.42 6.06 16.31
C ALA A 78 -14.18 6.93 17.32
N SER A 79 -15.29 7.53 16.90
CA SER A 79 -16.16 8.37 17.73
C SER A 79 -17.46 7.69 18.16
N ASN A 80 -17.88 6.61 17.50
CA ASN A 80 -19.07 5.87 17.92
C ASN A 80 -18.81 5.14 19.25
N ALA A 81 -19.85 5.08 20.11
CA ALA A 81 -19.74 4.52 21.46
C ALA A 81 -19.47 3.01 21.49
N ASP A 82 -19.72 2.30 20.39
CA ASP A 82 -19.46 0.88 20.21
C ASP A 82 -18.04 0.58 19.66
N GLY A 83 -17.23 1.63 19.44
CA GLY A 83 -15.87 1.51 18.92
C GLY A 83 -15.76 1.43 17.40
N THR A 84 -16.87 1.54 16.67
CA THR A 84 -16.88 1.68 15.21
C THR A 84 -16.57 3.11 14.77
N PHE A 85 -16.18 3.28 13.51
CA PHE A 85 -15.88 4.59 12.95
C PHE A 85 -17.13 5.20 12.29
N ALA A 86 -17.37 6.48 12.55
CA ALA A 86 -18.32 7.29 11.80
C ALA A 86 -17.67 7.84 10.51
N GLN A 87 -18.49 8.28 9.54
CA GLN A 87 -17.99 8.84 8.27
C GLN A 87 -17.10 10.08 8.45
N THR A 88 -17.27 10.82 9.55
CA THR A 88 -16.49 12.02 9.87
C THR A 88 -15.17 11.73 10.59
N ASP A 89 -14.92 10.47 10.96
CA ASP A 89 -13.76 10.08 11.74
C ASP A 89 -12.50 9.95 10.87
N THR A 90 -11.37 9.77 11.54
CA THR A 90 -10.08 9.47 10.93
C THR A 90 -9.50 8.23 11.59
N VAL A 91 -9.14 7.23 10.78
CA VAL A 91 -8.49 6.02 11.27
C VAL A 91 -7.03 6.35 11.59
N HIS A 92 -6.66 6.28 12.87
CA HIS A 92 -5.28 6.40 13.32
C HIS A 92 -4.66 5.00 13.40
N ALA A 93 -3.64 4.75 12.59
CA ALA A 93 -2.94 3.46 12.53
C ALA A 93 -1.44 3.62 12.70
N GLU A 94 -0.81 2.62 13.31
CA GLU A 94 0.63 2.57 13.54
C GLU A 94 1.22 1.25 13.05
N ILE A 95 2.46 1.30 12.56
CA ILE A 95 3.26 0.10 12.27
C ILE A 95 4.73 0.35 12.61
N ALA A 96 5.37 -0.62 13.27
CA ALA A 96 6.81 -0.55 13.50
C ALA A 96 7.59 -0.87 12.21
N LEU A 97 8.63 -0.09 11.94
CA LEU A 97 9.56 -0.33 10.85
C LEU A 97 10.98 -0.34 11.39
N THR A 98 11.72 -1.42 11.14
CA THR A 98 13.11 -1.58 11.59
C THR A 98 14.04 -1.72 10.39
N ASN A 99 15.13 -0.97 10.35
CA ASN A 99 16.22 -1.23 9.42
C ASN A 99 17.09 -2.37 9.96
N THR A 100 17.02 -3.53 9.33
CA THR A 100 17.71 -4.76 9.75
C THR A 100 19.04 -4.98 9.01
N GLY A 101 19.39 -4.09 8.09
CA GLY A 101 20.62 -4.19 7.32
C GLY A 101 21.79 -3.47 7.98
N ARG A 102 22.82 -3.20 7.17
CA ARG A 102 24.12 -2.64 7.63
C ARG A 102 24.39 -1.22 7.15
N ARG A 103 23.41 -0.60 6.47
CA ARG A 103 23.53 0.76 5.92
C ARG A 103 22.25 1.53 6.21
N ALA A 104 22.36 2.85 6.35
CA ALA A 104 21.20 3.71 6.35
C ALA A 104 20.40 3.53 5.05
N GLY A 105 19.09 3.64 5.12
CA GLY A 105 18.23 3.54 3.96
C GLY A 105 16.89 4.23 4.18
N THR A 106 16.22 4.52 3.07
CA THR A 106 14.87 5.09 3.07
C THR A 106 13.89 4.08 2.53
N GLU A 107 12.90 3.73 3.33
CA GLU A 107 11.76 2.91 2.94
C GLU A 107 10.56 3.81 2.58
N VAL A 108 9.74 3.38 1.63
CA VAL A 108 8.47 4.04 1.33
C VAL A 108 7.34 3.12 1.81
N VAL A 109 6.92 3.33 3.05
CA VAL A 109 5.82 2.57 3.65
C VAL A 109 4.51 3.01 3.01
N GLN A 110 3.76 2.06 2.48
CA GLN A 110 2.52 2.28 1.75
C GLN A 110 1.34 1.73 2.54
N ALA A 111 0.25 2.49 2.60
CA ALA A 111 -0.99 2.11 3.29
C ALA A 111 -2.16 2.07 2.30
N TYR A 112 -2.73 0.89 2.15
CA TYR A 112 -3.85 0.60 1.26
C TYR A 112 -5.09 0.26 2.07
N VAL A 113 -6.26 0.69 1.59
CA VAL A 113 -7.55 0.31 2.16
C VAL A 113 -8.30 -0.56 1.17
N GLY A 114 -8.87 -1.66 1.66
CA GLY A 114 -9.80 -2.51 0.92
C GLY A 114 -11.15 -2.54 1.63
N ASP A 115 -12.22 -2.22 0.91
CA ASP A 115 -13.58 -2.47 1.38
C ASP A 115 -13.90 -3.95 1.18
N VAL A 116 -14.23 -4.69 2.25
CA VAL A 116 -14.40 -6.14 2.18
C VAL A 116 -15.64 -6.52 1.37
N VAL A 117 -16.74 -5.77 1.51
CA VAL A 117 -18.01 -6.03 0.83
C VAL A 117 -18.60 -4.73 0.33
N THR A 118 -18.68 -4.61 -0.99
CA THR A 118 -19.19 -3.41 -1.66
C THR A 118 -20.51 -3.70 -2.37
N SER A 119 -21.43 -2.74 -2.37
CA SER A 119 -22.72 -2.88 -3.07
C SER A 119 -22.57 -2.93 -4.60
N TYR A 120 -21.52 -2.29 -5.13
CA TYR A 120 -21.10 -2.32 -6.52
C TYR A 120 -19.71 -2.93 -6.66
N SER A 121 -19.38 -3.53 -7.81
CA SER A 121 -18.07 -4.15 -8.02
C SER A 121 -16.94 -3.13 -7.88
N TRP A 122 -15.99 -3.38 -6.98
CA TRP A 122 -14.86 -2.48 -6.71
C TRP A 122 -13.52 -3.20 -6.74
N ALA A 123 -12.45 -2.40 -6.71
CA ALA A 123 -11.10 -2.89 -6.54
C ALA A 123 -10.89 -3.48 -5.15
N ASP A 124 -9.99 -4.45 -5.03
CA ASP A 124 -9.81 -5.12 -3.74
C ASP A 124 -9.00 -4.34 -2.71
N ARG A 125 -8.20 -3.39 -3.17
CA ARG A 125 -7.40 -2.48 -2.36
C ARG A 125 -7.00 -1.23 -3.16
N GLU A 126 -6.91 -0.09 -2.49
CA GLU A 126 -6.51 1.19 -3.07
C GLU A 126 -5.54 1.91 -2.13
N LEU A 127 -4.47 2.51 -2.69
CA LEU A 127 -3.52 3.32 -1.93
C LEU A 127 -4.22 4.55 -1.36
N LYS A 128 -4.14 4.75 -0.05
CA LYS A 128 -4.69 5.95 0.62
C LYS A 128 -3.61 6.84 1.21
N ALA A 129 -2.48 6.27 1.62
CA ALA A 129 -1.37 7.05 2.15
C ALA A 129 -0.01 6.38 1.92
N PHE A 130 1.05 7.17 2.01
CA PHE A 130 2.43 6.67 2.06
C PHE A 130 3.31 7.59 2.89
N ARG A 131 4.44 7.05 3.40
CA ARG A 131 5.46 7.79 4.14
C ARG A 131 6.85 7.35 3.70
N ARG A 132 7.75 8.31 3.50
CA ARG A 132 9.18 8.06 3.29
C ARG A 132 9.86 8.10 4.65
N VAL A 133 10.45 6.99 5.07
CA VAL A 133 11.06 6.84 6.41
C VAL A 133 12.52 6.45 6.23
N THR A 134 13.42 7.33 6.67
CA THR A 134 14.86 7.05 6.67
C THR A 134 15.26 6.52 8.04
N LEU A 135 15.98 5.40 8.07
CA LEU A 135 16.44 4.76 9.29
C LEU A 135 17.92 4.41 9.18
N GLU A 136 18.64 4.65 10.27
CA GLU A 136 20.00 4.15 10.47
C GLU A 136 20.01 2.63 10.72
N PRO A 137 21.14 1.92 10.55
CA PRO A 137 21.23 0.50 10.82
C PRO A 137 20.79 0.14 12.25
N GLY A 138 19.83 -0.79 12.38
CA GLY A 138 19.28 -1.22 13.66
C GLY A 138 18.24 -0.29 14.27
N GLU A 139 18.00 0.88 13.67
CA GLU A 139 16.97 1.81 14.14
C GLU A 139 15.57 1.25 13.87
N THR A 140 14.64 1.53 14.80
CA THR A 140 13.21 1.23 14.65
C THR A 140 12.41 2.50 14.86
N ALA A 141 11.48 2.78 13.95
CA ALA A 141 10.51 3.86 14.08
C ALA A 141 9.08 3.33 14.06
N THR A 142 8.19 4.03 14.76
CA THR A 142 6.74 3.84 14.63
C THR A 142 6.23 4.77 13.53
N VAL A 143 5.71 4.17 12.45
CA VAL A 143 5.16 4.90 11.32
C VAL A 143 3.66 5.07 11.53
N VAL A 144 3.21 6.33 11.56
CA VAL A 144 1.82 6.71 11.82
C VAL A 144 1.11 7.08 10.53
N PHE A 145 -0.12 6.58 10.38
CA PHE A 145 -1.04 6.89 9.30
C PHE A 145 -2.36 7.42 9.84
N ASP A 146 -2.80 8.53 9.25
CA ASP A 146 -4.11 9.13 9.47
C ASP A 146 -4.89 9.00 8.16
N ILE A 147 -5.94 8.16 8.16
CA ILE A 147 -6.75 7.90 6.96
C ILE A 147 -8.18 8.36 7.26
N PRO A 148 -8.63 9.49 6.71
CA PRO A 148 -10.01 9.93 6.84
C PRO A 148 -10.98 8.87 6.32
N VAL A 149 -12.04 8.58 7.08
CA VAL A 149 -13.06 7.61 6.66
C VAL A 149 -13.77 8.08 5.38
N CYS A 150 -13.88 9.40 5.19
CA CYS A 150 -14.40 9.98 3.95
C CYS A 150 -13.55 9.72 2.69
N ASP A 151 -12.31 9.21 2.82
CA ASP A 151 -11.49 8.76 1.69
C ASP A 151 -11.69 7.26 1.38
N CYS A 152 -12.31 6.51 2.30
CA CYS A 152 -12.65 5.08 2.16
C CYS A 152 -13.97 4.92 1.39
N THR A 153 -13.96 5.35 0.13
CA THR A 153 -15.17 5.43 -0.71
C THR A 153 -15.14 4.45 -1.88
N ILE A 154 -16.34 4.10 -2.35
CA ILE A 154 -16.58 3.53 -3.67
C ILE A 154 -17.39 4.52 -4.53
N ALA A 155 -17.62 4.20 -5.80
CA ALA A 155 -18.55 4.93 -6.65
C ALA A 155 -19.82 4.10 -6.91
N ASP A 156 -20.98 4.75 -6.80
CA ASP A 156 -22.28 4.16 -7.18
C ASP A 156 -22.54 4.25 -8.69
N ALA A 157 -23.70 3.72 -9.12
CA ALA A 157 -24.11 3.73 -10.53
C ALA A 157 -24.36 5.14 -11.12
N ASP A 158 -24.60 6.13 -10.26
CA ASP A 158 -24.85 7.53 -10.62
C ASP A 158 -23.57 8.38 -10.53
N ALA A 159 -22.40 7.74 -10.33
CA ALA A 159 -21.08 8.34 -10.19
C ALA A 159 -20.89 9.19 -8.92
N ASN A 160 -21.70 8.97 -7.87
CA ASN A 160 -21.46 9.56 -6.56
C ASN A 160 -20.38 8.77 -5.82
N ARG A 161 -19.43 9.47 -5.19
CA ARG A 161 -18.52 8.85 -4.22
C ARG A 161 -19.19 8.76 -2.86
N ILE A 162 -19.32 7.54 -2.35
CA ILE A 162 -20.00 7.24 -1.09
C ILE A 162 -19.12 6.39 -0.19
N VAL A 163 -19.26 6.59 1.13
CA VAL A 163 -18.72 5.69 2.14
C VAL A 163 -19.81 4.68 2.46
N GLU A 164 -19.50 3.40 2.35
CA GLU A 164 -20.43 2.33 2.74
C GLU A 164 -20.10 1.85 4.17
N PRO A 165 -21.09 1.69 5.05
CA PRO A 165 -20.91 0.99 6.31
C PRO A 165 -20.50 -0.46 6.05
N GLY A 166 -19.52 -0.96 6.81
CA GLY A 166 -18.97 -2.29 6.58
C GLY A 166 -17.61 -2.50 7.22
N GLU A 167 -17.07 -3.70 6.99
CA GLU A 167 -15.70 -4.05 7.38
C GLU A 167 -14.71 -3.60 6.30
N PHE A 168 -13.64 -2.94 6.74
CA PHE A 168 -12.53 -2.54 5.89
C PHE A 168 -11.25 -3.24 6.36
N GLU A 169 -10.39 -3.60 5.42
CA GLU A 169 -9.02 -3.98 5.69
C GLU A 169 -8.06 -2.81 5.46
N LEU A 170 -7.14 -2.62 6.40
CA LEU A 170 -5.99 -1.74 6.27
C LEU A 170 -4.74 -2.59 6.07
N LEU A 171 -4.09 -2.39 4.93
CA LEU A 171 -2.92 -3.14 4.50
C LEU A 171 -1.72 -2.20 4.45
N ILE A 172 -0.68 -2.46 5.24
CA ILE A 172 0.50 -1.58 5.32
C ILE A 172 1.76 -2.38 5.05
N GLY A 173 2.65 -1.87 4.19
CA GLY A 173 3.88 -2.59 3.86
C GLY A 173 4.68 -1.98 2.71
N HIS A 174 5.38 -2.84 1.99
CA HIS A 174 6.45 -2.47 1.05
C HIS A 174 5.98 -2.17 -0.37
N SER A 175 5.00 -2.92 -0.89
CA SER A 175 4.48 -2.74 -2.26
C SER A 175 2.98 -3.01 -2.32
N SER A 176 2.37 -2.91 -3.50
CA SER A 176 0.97 -3.31 -3.70
C SER A 176 0.74 -4.82 -3.69
N ARG A 177 1.78 -5.66 -3.68
CA ARG A 177 1.61 -7.12 -3.54
C ARG A 177 1.09 -7.44 -2.16
N ARG A 178 0.08 -8.32 -2.07
CA ARG A 178 -0.48 -8.72 -0.76
C ARG A 178 0.55 -9.42 0.13
N ASP A 179 1.50 -10.15 -0.45
CA ASP A 179 2.57 -10.82 0.31
C ASP A 179 3.55 -9.83 0.97
N ASP A 180 3.62 -8.60 0.46
CA ASP A 180 4.46 -7.51 0.99
C ASP A 180 3.70 -6.64 2.01
N LEU A 181 2.44 -6.97 2.30
CA LEU A 181 1.53 -6.18 3.12
C LEU A 181 1.14 -6.93 4.39
N LYS A 182 1.15 -6.20 5.50
CA LYS A 182 0.60 -6.62 6.79
C LYS A 182 -0.82 -6.12 6.92
N ARG A 183 -1.70 -6.89 7.57
CA ARG A 183 -3.15 -6.65 7.57
C ARG A 183 -3.69 -6.40 8.96
N THR A 184 -4.55 -5.39 9.08
CA THR A 184 -5.47 -5.19 10.20
C THR A 184 -6.85 -4.79 9.66
N THR A 185 -7.85 -4.65 10.53
CA THR A 185 -9.25 -4.38 10.13
C THR A 185 -9.89 -3.32 11.01
N PHE A 186 -10.86 -2.60 10.45
CA PHE A 186 -11.73 -1.67 11.17
C PHE A 186 -13.14 -1.69 10.57
N THR A 187 -14.13 -1.22 11.33
CA THR A 187 -15.54 -1.23 10.91
C THR A 187 -16.08 0.20 10.90
N VAL A 188 -16.80 0.55 9.84
CA VAL A 188 -17.53 1.82 9.70
C VAL A 188 -19.03 1.58 9.87
N ALA A 189 -19.71 2.41 10.67
CA ALA A 189 -21.13 2.30 10.96
C ALA A 189 -21.82 3.67 11.07
#